data_AF-A0A2A4T5P9-F1
#
_entry.id   AF-A0A2A4T5P9-F1
#
_cell.length_a   1.000
_cell.length_b   1.000
_cell.length_c   1.000
_cell.angle_alpha   90.00
_cell.angle_beta   90.00
_cell.angle_gamma   90.00
#
_symmetry.space_group_name_H-M   'P 1'
#
loop_
_entity.id
_entity.type
_entity.pdbx_description
1 polymer ?
#
loop_
_entity_poly.entity_id
_entity_poly.type
_entity_poly.pdbx_seq_one_letter_code
_entity_poly.pdbx_strand_id
1 'polypeptide(L)'
;MKPEIKKYKKKPVEIEALEWNNNPRQMYDFLTDKKDEYMQMFSEDFYYNNGEGGLIIKTSEGNMLCNIGDYVIKEPFDKDRKFYPCKPDIFKLTYEEES
;
A
#
# COMPACT_ATOMS: atom_id res chain seq x y z
N MET A 1 39.71 6.89 15.76
CA MET A 1 39.36 5.46 15.62
C MET A 1 38.57 5.29 14.33
N LYS A 2 38.85 4.27 13.52
CA LYS A 2 37.99 3.95 12.36
C LYS A 2 36.72 3.28 12.89
N PRO A 3 35.52 3.62 12.37
CA PRO A 3 34.29 2.95 12.78
C PRO A 3 34.37 1.46 12.41
N GLU A 4 33.90 0.61 13.33
CA GLU A 4 33.81 -0.83 13.10
C GLU A 4 32.58 -1.14 12.23
N ILE A 5 32.79 -1.86 11.13
CA ILE A 5 31.71 -2.26 10.23
C ILE A 5 31.04 -3.52 10.81
N LYS A 6 29.73 -3.43 11.07
CA LYS A 6 28.91 -4.56 11.54
C LYS A 6 27.90 -4.95 10.46
N LYS A 7 27.64 -6.25 10.31
CA LYS A 7 26.68 -6.81 9.35
C LYS A 7 25.38 -7.18 10.05
N TYR A 8 24.25 -6.88 9.43
CA TYR A 8 22.92 -7.13 9.97
C TYR A 8 22.02 -7.72 8.88
N LYS A 9 20.98 -8.45 9.28
CA LYS A 9 19.89 -8.92 8.40
C LYS A 9 18.57 -8.31 8.87
N LYS A 10 17.69 -7.96 7.93
CA LYS A 10 16.33 -7.52 8.25
C LYS A 10 15.58 -8.66 8.97
N LYS A 11 14.73 -8.33 9.94
CA LYS A 11 13.82 -9.31 10.52
C LYS A 11 12.77 -9.72 9.47
N PRO A 12 12.31 -10.98 9.45
CA PRO A 12 11.13 -11.37 8.68
C PRO A 12 9.94 -10.51 9.09
N VAL A 13 9.18 -10.03 8.10
CA VAL A 13 8.08 -9.08 8.29
C VAL A 13 6.94 -9.50 7.39
N GLU A 14 5.84 -9.88 8.01
CA GLU A 14 4.56 -10.14 7.37
C GLU A 14 3.88 -8.80 7.03
N ILE A 15 3.12 -8.77 5.94
CA ILE A 15 2.38 -7.59 5.48
C ILE A 15 0.98 -7.99 5.04
N GLU A 16 0.05 -7.03 5.11
CA GLU A 16 -1.22 -7.13 4.41
C GLU A 16 -1.15 -6.34 3.10
N ALA A 17 -1.64 -6.94 2.01
CA ALA A 17 -1.70 -6.29 0.71
C ALA A 17 -2.97 -6.65 -0.05
N LEU A 18 -3.46 -5.73 -0.89
CA LEU A 18 -4.59 -5.97 -1.79
C LEU A 18 -4.26 -5.45 -3.19
N GLU A 19 -4.53 -6.26 -4.22
CA GLU A 19 -4.40 -5.83 -5.61
C GLU A 19 -5.52 -4.85 -6.00
N TRP A 20 -5.16 -3.73 -6.63
CA TRP A 20 -6.11 -2.80 -7.21
C TRP A 20 -6.65 -3.35 -8.54
N ASN A 21 -7.87 -3.87 -8.54
CA ASN A 21 -8.53 -4.46 -9.71
C ASN A 21 -9.71 -3.61 -10.22
N ASN A 22 -9.71 -2.31 -9.93
CA ASN A 22 -10.82 -1.39 -10.20
C ASN A 22 -12.13 -1.75 -9.46
N ASN A 23 -12.01 -2.28 -8.23
CA ASN A 23 -13.13 -2.46 -7.30
C ASN A 23 -13.02 -1.46 -6.13
N PRO A 24 -13.57 -0.23 -6.26
CA PRO A 24 -13.48 0.81 -5.24
C PRO A 24 -14.03 0.39 -3.86
N ARG A 25 -15.08 -0.43 -3.81
CA ARG A 25 -15.67 -0.89 -2.55
C ARG A 25 -14.68 -1.76 -1.77
N GLN A 26 -14.11 -2.77 -2.43
CA GLN A 26 -13.17 -3.71 -1.81
C GLN A 26 -11.90 -2.99 -1.34
N MET A 27 -11.39 -2.08 -2.17
CA MET A 27 -10.20 -1.30 -1.81
C MET A 27 -10.50 -0.32 -0.67
N TYR A 28 -11.67 0.33 -0.68
CA TYR A 28 -12.07 1.18 0.44
C TYR A 28 -12.19 0.37 1.74
N ASP A 29 -12.77 -0.84 1.70
CA ASP A 29 -12.82 -1.73 2.86
C ASP A 29 -11.44 -2.03 3.41
N PHE A 30 -10.48 -2.33 2.54
CA PHE A 30 -9.11 -2.62 2.91
C PHE A 30 -8.36 -1.41 3.49
N LEU A 31 -8.62 -0.22 2.93
CA LEU A 31 -7.96 1.03 3.33
C LEU A 31 -8.56 1.65 4.60
N THR A 32 -9.80 1.32 4.97
CA THR A 32 -10.47 1.99 6.10
C THR A 32 -11.06 1.03 7.13
N ASP A 33 -11.14 -0.27 6.85
CA ASP A 33 -11.83 -1.28 7.66
C ASP A 33 -13.33 -0.99 7.90
N LYS A 34 -14.00 -0.27 6.98
CA LYS A 34 -15.40 0.22 7.13
C LYS A 34 -16.37 -0.42 6.13
N LYS A 35 -16.70 -1.69 6.36
CA LYS A 35 -17.48 -2.52 5.41
C LYS A 35 -18.92 -2.06 5.20
N ASP A 36 -19.56 -1.51 6.23
CA ASP A 36 -20.99 -1.16 6.21
C ASP A 36 -21.27 0.35 6.05
N GLU A 37 -20.23 1.17 5.89
CA GLU A 37 -20.38 2.62 5.68
C GLU A 37 -20.44 2.99 4.20
N TYR A 38 -21.06 4.14 3.89
CA TYR A 38 -20.98 4.73 2.56
C TYR A 38 -19.53 5.02 2.17
N MET A 39 -19.15 4.60 0.96
CA MET A 39 -17.82 4.84 0.42
C MET A 39 -17.60 6.34 0.17
N GLN A 40 -16.47 6.85 0.63
CA GLN A 40 -16.02 8.21 0.34
C GLN A 40 -15.00 8.19 -0.79
N MET A 41 -15.13 9.14 -1.72
CA MET A 41 -14.23 9.26 -2.88
C MET A 41 -12.88 9.90 -2.53
N PHE A 42 -12.79 10.55 -1.38
CA PHE A 42 -11.62 11.27 -0.89
C PHE A 42 -11.50 11.06 0.62
N SER A 43 -10.28 10.86 1.10
CA SER A 43 -9.93 10.77 2.51
C SER A 43 -8.60 11.50 2.77
N GLU A 44 -8.13 11.49 4.01
CA GLU A 44 -6.81 12.02 4.36
C GLU A 44 -5.67 11.23 3.69
N ASP A 45 -5.87 9.93 3.45
CA ASP A 45 -4.82 9.00 3.01
C ASP A 45 -4.91 8.66 1.51
N PHE A 46 -6.06 8.79 0.87
CA PHE A 46 -6.24 8.42 -0.54
C PHE A 46 -7.41 9.15 -1.22
N TYR A 47 -7.50 9.05 -2.54
CA TYR A 47 -8.69 9.41 -3.30
C TYR A 47 -8.78 8.65 -4.63
N TYR A 48 -9.99 8.48 -5.14
CA TYR A 48 -10.23 7.84 -6.43
C TYR A 48 -10.20 8.87 -7.57
N ASN A 49 -9.40 8.60 -8.60
CA ASN A 49 -9.32 9.40 -9.81
C ASN A 49 -10.24 8.81 -10.90
N ASN A 50 -11.41 9.44 -11.05
CA ASN A 50 -12.44 9.03 -12.00
C ASN A 50 -12.04 9.11 -13.48
N GLY A 51 -10.95 9.83 -13.83
CA GLY A 51 -10.51 9.99 -15.21
C GLY A 51 -9.75 8.80 -15.79
N GLU A 52 -8.98 8.10 -14.95
CA GLU A 52 -8.03 7.07 -15.40
C GLU A 52 -8.23 5.70 -14.72
N GLY A 53 -9.31 5.53 -13.93
CA GLY A 53 -9.51 4.33 -13.10
C GLY A 53 -8.44 4.18 -12.02
N GLY A 54 -7.78 5.28 -11.68
CA GLY A 54 -6.63 5.32 -10.80
C GLY A 54 -7.04 5.50 -9.34
N LEU A 55 -6.37 4.79 -8.45
CA LEU A 55 -6.37 5.08 -7.02
C LEU A 55 -5.15 5.94 -6.73
N ILE A 56 -5.31 7.07 -6.04
CA ILE A 56 -4.18 7.87 -5.57
C ILE A 56 -3.99 7.62 -4.09
N ILE A 57 -2.80 7.17 -3.71
CA ILE A 57 -2.36 7.06 -2.31
C ILE A 57 -1.52 8.28 -1.97
N LYS A 58 -1.83 8.95 -0.87
CA LYS A 58 -1.05 10.07 -0.35
C LYS A 58 0.04 9.51 0.55
N THR A 59 1.30 9.66 0.14
CA THR A 59 2.47 9.25 0.94
C THR A 59 3.27 10.47 1.38
N SER A 60 4.26 10.25 2.26
CA SER A 60 5.19 11.30 2.69
C SER A 60 6.04 11.87 1.54
N GLU A 61 6.22 11.11 0.47
CA GLU A 61 6.93 11.47 -0.75
C GLU A 61 6.03 12.21 -1.76
N GLY A 62 4.72 12.27 -1.50
CA GLY A 62 3.72 12.91 -2.34
C GLY A 62 2.61 11.97 -2.77
N ASN A 63 1.79 12.42 -3.73
CA ASN A 63 0.69 11.63 -4.26
C ASN A 63 1.23 10.57 -5.24
N MET A 64 0.92 9.31 -4.98
CA MET A 64 1.34 8.18 -5.82
C MET A 64 0.14 7.56 -6.51
N LEU A 65 0.26 7.36 -7.82
CA LEU A 65 -0.73 6.65 -8.64
C LEU A 65 -0.59 5.13 -8.47
N CYS A 66 -1.70 4.50 -8.12
CA CYS A 66 -1.90 3.06 -8.11
C CYS A 66 -2.74 2.69 -9.34
N ASN A 67 -2.11 2.01 -10.29
CA ASN A 67 -2.72 1.52 -11.52
C ASN A 67 -3.40 0.17 -11.28
N ILE A 68 -4.35 -0.18 -12.15
CA ILE A 68 -4.95 -1.51 -12.12
C ILE A 68 -3.85 -2.57 -12.23
N GLY A 69 -3.84 -3.54 -11.32
CA GLY A 69 -2.84 -4.58 -11.17
C GLY A 69 -1.70 -4.26 -10.20
N ASP A 70 -1.58 -3.01 -9.73
CA ASP A 70 -0.67 -2.67 -8.64
C ASP A 70 -1.25 -3.19 -7.30
N TYR A 71 -0.37 -3.55 -6.36
CA TYR A 71 -0.76 -3.87 -4.99
C TYR A 71 -0.74 -2.61 -4.13
N VAL A 72 -1.67 -2.50 -3.19
CA VAL A 72 -1.60 -1.55 -2.09
C VAL A 72 -1.20 -2.32 -0.84
N ILE A 73 -0.11 -1.91 -0.20
CA ILE A 73 0.44 -2.56 0.99
C ILE A 73 0.17 -1.68 2.21
N LYS A 74 -0.26 -2.28 3.32
CA LYS A 74 -0.30 -1.63 4.64
C LYS A 74 1.13 -1.55 5.18
N GLU A 75 1.60 -0.34 5.50
CA GLU A 75 2.96 -0.13 6.00
C GLU A 75 3.14 -0.77 7.39
N PRO A 76 4.01 -1.79 7.55
CA PRO A 76 4.13 -2.51 8.82
C PRO A 76 4.93 -1.77 9.90
N PHE A 77 5.65 -0.67 9.58
CA PHE A 77 6.58 -0.04 10.53
C PHE A 77 6.30 1.42 10.88
N ASP A 78 5.63 2.17 10.01
CA ASP A 78 5.49 3.61 10.14
C ASP A 78 4.11 3.99 10.67
N LYS A 79 4.04 5.07 11.45
CA LYS A 79 2.78 5.67 11.92
C LYS A 79 2.35 6.84 11.03
N ASP A 80 3.28 7.41 10.27
CA ASP A 80 3.06 8.58 9.41
C ASP A 80 2.73 8.16 7.97
N ARG A 81 3.09 6.93 7.59
CA ARG A 81 2.67 6.29 6.35
C ARG A 81 1.80 5.10 6.67
N LYS A 82 0.59 5.06 6.12
CA LYS A 82 -0.34 3.94 6.32
C LYS A 82 -0.34 2.96 5.15
N PHE A 83 -0.19 3.47 3.93
CA PHE A 83 -0.32 2.69 2.71
C PHE A 83 0.69 3.12 1.65
N TYR A 84 1.09 2.20 0.77
CA TYR A 84 1.88 2.51 -0.41
C TYR A 84 1.55 1.58 -1.58
N PRO A 85 1.60 2.06 -2.82
CA PRO A 85 1.46 1.22 -4.00
C PRO A 85 2.75 0.45 -4.30
N CYS A 86 2.62 -0.76 -4.80
CA CYS A 86 3.72 -1.66 -5.17
C CYS A 86 3.42 -2.29 -6.54
N LYS A 87 4.40 -2.25 -7.44
CA LYS A 87 4.25 -2.84 -8.78
C LYS A 87 4.19 -4.37 -8.67
N PRO A 88 3.36 -5.05 -9.49
CA PRO A 88 3.09 -6.47 -9.33
C PRO A 88 4.33 -7.36 -9.52
N ASP A 89 5.25 -6.95 -10.39
CA ASP A 89 6.53 -7.62 -10.59
C ASP A 89 7.44 -7.49 -9.36
N ILE A 90 7.54 -6.29 -8.78
CA ILE A 90 8.27 -6.05 -7.53
C ILE A 90 7.64 -6.81 -6.37
N PHE A 91 6.31 -6.82 -6.26
CA PHE A 91 5.57 -7.51 -5.21
C PHE A 91 5.90 -9.01 -5.22
N LYS A 92 5.73 -9.67 -6.37
CA LYS A 92 5.97 -11.12 -6.54
C LYS A 92 7.43 -11.53 -6.38
N LEU A 93 8.37 -10.62 -6.61
CA LEU A 93 9.80 -10.85 -6.36
C LEU A 93 10.19 -10.69 -4.87
N THR A 94 9.36 -9.98 -4.09
CA THR A 94 9.70 -9.57 -2.72
C THR A 94 8.92 -10.37 -1.67
N TYR A 95 7.68 -10.75 -1.96
CA TYR A 95 6.75 -11.36 -1.02
C TYR A 95 6.25 -12.72 -1.53
N GLU A 96 6.04 -13.62 -0.58
CA GLU A 96 5.40 -14.93 -0.78
C GLU A 96 4.11 -14.94 0.05
N GLU A 97 3.07 -15.62 -0.43
CA GLU A 97 1.82 -15.78 0.32
C GLU A 97 2.07 -16.68 1.55
N GLU A 98 1.62 -16.26 2.73
CA GLU A 98 1.68 -17.12 3.92
C GLU A 98 0.62 -18.23 3.82
N SER A 99 1.06 -19.47 4.06
CA SER A 99 0.25 -20.70 3.99
C SER A 99 -0.39 -21.08 5.32
#